data_AF-R6AMF3-F1
#
_entry.id   AF-R6AMF3-F1
#
_cell.length_a   1.000
_cell.length_b   1.000
_cell.length_c   1.000
_cell.angle_alpha   90.00
_cell.angle_beta   90.00
_cell.angle_gamma   90.00
#
_symmetry.space_group_name_H-M   'P 1'
#
loop_
_entity.id
_entity.type
_entity.pdbx_description
1 polymer ?
#
loop_
_entity_poly.entity_id
_entity_poly.type
_entity_poly.pdbx_seq_one_letter_code
_entity_poly.pdbx_strand_id
1 'polypeptide(L)'
;MTDREQQTNLPGVYAAGDICVKQLRQVVTAVSDGAVAATSLERYLGNLYRRLGLRRIYARKKVVKEEKTAPKAMAGAFLDDAMREALSPVLARFEKPLLLRVSSDGTLLADEAESLVRELASLSDALSYEVVREGNPDVTISICSVEGKDLGLRFHGVPGGHEFNSFILALYNAAGPGQDVGETLQQRIEGISHDIHIDIAVSLSCTMCPDLVAAAERIAADNDHVSVDVYDLAHYPDMQKKYNIMSVPCLIMDGKTYFGKKSLEELLQIIR
;
A
#
# COMPACT_ATOMS: atom_id res chain seq x y z
N MET A 1 -31.05 -26.60 -2.35
CA MET A 1 -30.07 -27.19 -3.29
C MET A 1 -30.31 -26.57 -4.66
N THR A 2 -29.26 -26.25 -5.41
CA THR A 2 -29.33 -25.57 -6.71
C THR A 2 -29.25 -26.54 -7.91
N ASP A 3 -29.72 -26.10 -9.07
CA ASP A 3 -29.51 -26.77 -10.36
C ASP A 3 -28.21 -26.31 -11.05
N ARG A 4 -28.00 -26.73 -12.31
CA ARG A 4 -26.81 -26.38 -13.11
C ARG A 4 -26.74 -24.90 -13.48
N GLU A 5 -27.86 -24.19 -13.50
CA GLU A 5 -27.92 -22.74 -13.71
C GLU A 5 -27.76 -21.97 -12.39
N GLN A 6 -27.47 -22.69 -11.30
CA GLN A 6 -27.37 -22.20 -9.94
C GLN A 6 -28.69 -21.70 -9.34
N GLN A 7 -29.81 -22.07 -9.95
CA GLN A 7 -31.13 -21.71 -9.46
C GLN A 7 -31.58 -22.68 -8.37
N THR A 8 -32.20 -22.16 -7.31
CA THR A 8 -32.83 -22.98 -6.28
C THR A 8 -34.22 -23.47 -6.72
N ASN A 9 -34.90 -24.21 -5.86
CA ASN A 9 -36.31 -24.56 -6.04
C ASN A 9 -37.25 -23.34 -5.96
N LEU A 10 -36.77 -22.17 -5.55
CA LEU A 10 -37.53 -20.92 -5.55
C LEU A 10 -37.21 -20.10 -6.82
N PRO A 11 -38.21 -19.73 -7.63
CA PRO A 11 -38.00 -18.92 -8.84
C PRO A 11 -37.32 -17.58 -8.54
N GLY A 12 -36.27 -17.27 -9.31
CA GLY A 12 -35.51 -16.02 -9.14
C GLY A 12 -34.52 -16.01 -7.98
N VAL A 13 -34.40 -17.12 -7.23
CA VAL A 13 -33.41 -17.26 -6.14
C VAL A 13 -32.30 -18.19 -6.60
N TYR A 14 -31.07 -17.67 -6.61
CA TYR A 14 -29.87 -18.38 -7.04
C TYR A 14 -28.87 -18.45 -5.88
N ALA A 15 -27.99 -19.46 -5.89
CA ALA A 15 -26.93 -19.59 -4.90
C ALA A 15 -25.59 -19.88 -5.59
N ALA A 16 -24.48 -19.45 -4.97
CA ALA A 16 -23.14 -19.68 -5.50
C ALA A 16 -22.17 -19.99 -4.36
N GLY A 17 -21.04 -20.62 -4.69
CA GLY A 17 -20.04 -20.97 -3.68
C GLY A 17 -20.38 -22.24 -2.91
N ASP A 18 -19.90 -22.37 -1.68
CA ASP A 18 -19.87 -23.66 -0.96
C ASP A 18 -21.25 -24.18 -0.51
N ILE A 19 -22.28 -23.33 -0.61
CA ILE A 19 -23.68 -23.72 -0.39
C ILE A 19 -24.25 -24.58 -1.54
N CYS A 20 -23.60 -24.58 -2.71
CA CYS A 20 -23.99 -25.38 -3.87
C CYS A 20 -23.46 -26.81 -3.77
N VAL A 21 -24.23 -27.76 -4.32
CA VAL A 21 -23.82 -29.17 -4.36
C VAL A 21 -22.74 -29.35 -5.42
N LYS A 22 -21.51 -29.62 -4.99
CA LYS A 22 -20.35 -29.85 -5.87
C LYS A 22 -19.35 -30.81 -5.23
N GLN A 23 -18.61 -31.53 -6.06
CA GLN A 23 -17.58 -32.48 -5.59
C GLN A 23 -16.30 -31.78 -5.12
N LEU A 24 -15.90 -30.68 -5.78
CA LEU A 24 -14.68 -29.94 -5.47
C LEU A 24 -15.03 -28.52 -5.00
N ARG A 25 -14.57 -28.16 -3.79
CA ARG A 25 -14.75 -26.83 -3.20
C ARG A 25 -13.41 -26.10 -3.17
N GLN A 26 -13.27 -25.14 -4.07
CA GLN A 26 -12.09 -24.28 -4.25
C GLN A 26 -12.54 -22.87 -4.63
N VAL A 27 -11.69 -21.87 -4.41
CA VAL A 27 -11.97 -20.47 -4.76
C VAL A 27 -12.41 -20.35 -6.23
N VAL A 28 -11.69 -21.00 -7.15
CA VAL A 28 -12.03 -20.98 -8.58
C VAL A 28 -13.42 -21.54 -8.87
N THR A 29 -13.84 -22.60 -8.18
CA THR A 29 -15.18 -23.19 -8.36
C THR A 29 -16.28 -22.29 -7.79
N ALA A 30 -16.03 -21.60 -6.68
CA ALA A 30 -16.97 -20.66 -6.11
C ALA A 30 -17.16 -19.42 -7.00
N VAL A 31 -16.07 -18.89 -7.56
CA VAL A 31 -16.10 -17.77 -8.51
C VAL A 31 -16.86 -18.16 -9.79
N SER A 32 -16.59 -19.36 -10.33
CA SER A 32 -17.31 -19.89 -11.50
C SER A 32 -18.83 -19.97 -11.25
N ASP A 33 -19.24 -20.50 -10.09
CA ASP A 33 -20.66 -20.56 -9.72
C ASP A 33 -21.29 -19.17 -9.61
N GLY A 34 -20.53 -18.19 -9.09
CA GLY A 34 -20.97 -16.80 -9.04
C GLY A 34 -21.26 -16.23 -10.43
N ALA A 35 -20.37 -16.50 -11.39
CA ALA A 35 -20.56 -16.06 -12.77
C ALA A 35 -21.79 -16.71 -13.42
N VAL A 36 -21.99 -18.02 -13.20
CA VAL A 36 -23.15 -18.75 -13.71
C VAL A 36 -24.45 -18.22 -13.07
N ALA A 37 -24.49 -18.09 -11.75
CA ALA A 37 -25.66 -17.59 -11.03
C ALA A 37 -26.06 -16.18 -11.48
N ALA A 38 -25.10 -15.27 -11.62
CA ALA A 38 -25.36 -13.90 -12.06
C ALA A 38 -25.93 -13.85 -13.49
N THR A 39 -25.34 -14.61 -14.42
CA THR A 39 -25.76 -14.64 -15.83
C THR A 39 -27.15 -15.28 -15.99
N SER A 40 -27.40 -16.38 -15.27
CA SER A 40 -28.70 -17.05 -15.26
C SER A 40 -29.80 -16.16 -14.66
N LEU A 41 -29.50 -15.49 -13.54
CA LEU A 41 -30.41 -14.53 -12.92
C LEU A 41 -30.70 -13.34 -13.84
N GLU A 42 -29.70 -12.80 -14.54
CA GLU A 42 -29.92 -11.71 -15.49
C GLU A 42 -30.88 -12.13 -16.61
N ARG A 43 -30.71 -13.35 -17.15
CA ARG A 43 -31.61 -13.91 -18.15
C ARG A 43 -33.02 -14.07 -17.60
N TYR A 44 -33.17 -14.61 -16.38
CA TYR A 44 -34.45 -14.76 -15.70
C TYR A 44 -35.15 -13.40 -15.53
N LEU A 45 -34.45 -12.39 -15.00
CA LEU A 45 -34.98 -11.04 -14.86
C LEU A 45 -35.35 -10.41 -16.21
N GLY A 46 -34.53 -10.62 -17.25
CA GLY A 46 -34.84 -10.14 -18.60
C GLY A 46 -36.12 -10.74 -19.19
N ASN A 47 -36.39 -12.01 -18.92
CA ASN A 47 -37.64 -12.67 -19.31
C ASN A 47 -38.82 -12.14 -18.48
N LEU A 48 -38.62 -11.98 -17.17
CA LEU A 48 -39.65 -11.50 -16.25
C LEU A 48 -40.09 -10.07 -16.60
N TYR A 49 -39.14 -9.18 -16.86
CA TYR A 49 -39.43 -7.80 -17.28
C TYR A 49 -40.22 -7.74 -18.58
N ARG A 50 -39.82 -8.55 -19.58
CA ARG A 50 -40.57 -8.67 -20.85
C ARG A 50 -41.99 -9.16 -20.63
N ARG A 51 -42.16 -10.19 -19.79
CA ARG A 51 -43.48 -10.76 -19.47
C ARG A 51 -44.39 -9.76 -18.76
N LEU A 52 -43.83 -8.94 -17.87
CA LEU A 52 -44.56 -7.94 -17.09
C LEU A 52 -44.70 -6.59 -17.81
N GLY A 53 -44.16 -6.44 -19.02
CA GLY A 53 -44.18 -5.17 -19.75
C GLY A 53 -43.40 -4.04 -19.07
N LEU A 54 -42.47 -4.38 -18.17
CA LEU A 54 -41.69 -3.41 -17.41
C LEU A 54 -40.49 -2.95 -18.23
N ARG A 55 -40.27 -1.63 -18.29
CA ARG A 55 -39.06 -1.06 -18.87
C ARG A 55 -37.88 -1.36 -17.95
N ARG A 56 -36.80 -1.93 -18.51
CA ARG A 56 -35.50 -2.03 -17.82
C ARG A 56 -34.94 -0.62 -17.65
N ILE A 57 -35.02 -0.09 -16.43
CA ILE A 57 -34.28 1.11 -16.04
C ILE A 57 -32.97 0.61 -15.45
N TYR A 58 -31.88 0.76 -16.19
CA TYR A 58 -30.56 0.62 -15.58
C TYR A 58 -30.41 1.78 -14.62
N ALA A 59 -30.49 1.51 -13.30
CA ALA A 59 -30.02 2.44 -12.30
C ALA A 59 -28.51 2.58 -12.52
N ARG A 60 -28.11 3.53 -13.36
CA ARG A 60 -26.73 4.00 -13.39
C ARG A 60 -26.49 4.48 -11.98
N LYS A 61 -25.79 3.69 -11.17
CA LYS A 61 -25.35 4.11 -9.85
C LYS A 61 -24.49 5.33 -10.15
N LYS A 62 -25.06 6.53 -10.03
CA LYS A 62 -24.29 7.76 -9.97
C LYS A 62 -23.44 7.56 -8.73
N VAL A 63 -22.21 7.12 -8.93
CA VAL A 63 -21.15 7.46 -7.99
C VAL A 63 -21.18 8.98 -8.00
N VAL A 64 -21.78 9.57 -6.97
CA VAL A 64 -21.68 11.00 -6.75
C VAL A 64 -20.20 11.20 -6.39
N LYS A 65 -19.37 11.40 -7.41
CA LYS A 65 -18.06 12.05 -7.23
C LYS A 65 -18.41 13.45 -6.79
N GLU A 66 -18.21 13.75 -5.51
CA GLU A 66 -17.96 15.12 -5.13
C GLU A 66 -16.72 15.56 -5.93
N GLU A 67 -16.91 16.49 -6.86
CA GLU A 67 -15.81 17.16 -7.55
C GLU A 67 -15.08 18.03 -6.51
N LYS A 68 -14.18 17.40 -5.75
CA LYS A 68 -13.02 18.11 -5.21
C LYS A 68 -11.95 18.00 -6.29
N THR A 69 -11.64 19.13 -6.89
CA THR A 69 -10.64 19.29 -7.95
C THR A 69 -9.26 18.91 -7.43
N ALA A 70 -8.93 17.61 -7.46
CA ALA A 70 -7.55 17.18 -7.49
C ALA A 70 -6.94 17.64 -8.83
N PRO A 71 -5.69 18.14 -8.84
CA PRO A 71 -5.03 18.53 -10.08
C PRO A 71 -4.91 17.31 -11.00
N LYS A 72 -5.42 17.44 -12.24
CA LYS A 72 -5.40 16.37 -13.26
C LYS A 72 -3.97 15.98 -13.59
N ALA A 73 -3.72 14.68 -13.71
CA ALA A 73 -2.42 14.15 -14.11
C ALA A 73 -2.02 14.62 -15.53
N MET A 74 -0.76 15.01 -15.72
CA MET A 74 -0.20 15.19 -17.07
C MET A 74 0.07 13.82 -17.71
N ALA A 75 0.14 13.76 -19.05
CA ALA A 75 0.47 12.53 -19.76
C ALA A 75 1.89 12.05 -19.38
N GLY A 76 2.00 10.83 -18.84
CA GLY A 76 3.26 10.27 -18.33
C GLY A 76 3.52 10.51 -16.84
N ALA A 77 2.57 11.07 -16.10
CA ALA A 77 2.65 11.22 -14.65
C ALA A 77 2.74 9.86 -13.93
N PHE A 78 3.51 9.82 -12.84
CA PHE A 78 3.61 8.64 -11.99
C PHE A 78 2.29 8.36 -11.27
N LEU A 79 1.59 9.42 -10.83
CA LEU A 79 0.30 9.32 -10.16
C LEU A 79 -0.81 9.60 -11.17
N ASP A 80 -1.55 8.55 -11.54
CA ASP A 80 -2.75 8.71 -12.36
C ASP A 80 -3.93 9.35 -11.59
N ASP A 81 -4.98 9.73 -12.30
CA ASP A 81 -6.14 10.39 -11.68
C ASP A 81 -6.82 9.51 -10.61
N ALA A 82 -6.82 8.19 -10.76
CA ALA A 82 -7.42 7.27 -9.79
C ALA A 82 -6.60 7.17 -8.51
N MET A 83 -5.26 7.13 -8.62
CA MET A 83 -4.34 7.19 -7.49
C MET A 83 -4.47 8.52 -6.75
N ARG A 84 -4.49 9.64 -7.47
CA ARG A 84 -4.66 10.98 -6.87
C ARG A 84 -5.96 11.08 -6.06
N GLU A 85 -7.06 10.54 -6.59
CA GLU A 85 -8.34 10.48 -5.87
C GLU A 85 -8.26 9.57 -4.63
N ALA A 86 -7.58 8.43 -4.71
CA ALA A 86 -7.40 7.51 -3.60
C ALA A 86 -6.52 8.09 -2.48
N LEU A 87 -5.55 8.95 -2.82
CA LEU A 87 -4.65 9.59 -1.86
C LEU A 87 -5.31 10.76 -1.11
N SER A 88 -6.24 11.47 -1.75
CA SER A 88 -6.92 12.64 -1.17
C SER A 88 -7.43 12.43 0.27
N PRO A 89 -8.17 11.35 0.62
CA PRO A 89 -8.63 11.15 1.99
C PRO A 89 -7.49 10.88 2.99
N VAL A 90 -6.37 10.32 2.55
CA VAL A 90 -5.21 10.07 3.41
C VAL A 90 -4.46 11.38 3.69
N LEU A 91 -4.15 12.14 2.64
CA LEU A 91 -3.46 13.42 2.73
C LEU A 91 -4.26 14.46 3.52
N ALA A 92 -5.59 14.42 3.45
CA ALA A 92 -6.46 15.31 4.23
C ALA A 92 -6.40 15.07 5.75
N ARG A 93 -5.81 13.96 6.20
CA ARG A 93 -5.62 13.63 7.62
C ARG A 93 -4.23 14.02 8.14
N PHE A 94 -3.42 14.70 7.34
CA PHE A 94 -2.12 15.18 7.77
C PHE A 94 -2.32 16.37 8.71
N GLU A 95 -1.81 16.25 9.92
CA GLU A 95 -1.91 17.27 10.97
C GLU A 95 -0.61 18.09 11.07
N LYS A 96 0.51 17.53 10.60
CA LYS A 96 1.84 18.15 10.60
C LYS A 96 2.39 18.23 9.18
N PRO A 97 3.08 19.33 8.81
CA PRO A 97 3.76 19.41 7.53
C PRO A 97 5.00 18.50 7.51
N LEU A 98 5.28 17.89 6.35
CA LEU A 98 6.48 17.10 6.10
C LEU A 98 7.29 17.66 4.93
N LEU A 99 8.58 17.35 4.95
CA LEU A 99 9.53 17.60 3.87
C LEU A 99 10.01 16.26 3.32
N LEU A 100 9.81 16.04 2.03
CA LEU A 100 10.35 14.88 1.30
C LEU A 100 11.70 15.27 0.71
N ARG A 101 12.79 14.77 1.31
CA ARG A 101 14.15 15.03 0.84
C ARG A 101 14.57 13.93 -0.12
N VAL A 102 14.90 14.29 -1.35
CA VAL A 102 15.50 13.37 -2.33
C VAL A 102 17.00 13.58 -2.38
N SER A 103 17.75 12.56 -1.99
CA SER A 103 19.16 12.43 -2.33
C SER A 103 19.28 12.03 -3.80
N SER A 104 19.95 12.84 -4.61
CA SER A 104 20.09 12.62 -6.05
C SER A 104 21.56 12.45 -6.41
N ASP A 105 21.85 11.33 -7.08
CA ASP A 105 23.15 11.02 -7.68
C ASP A 105 23.23 11.49 -9.17
N GLY A 106 22.18 12.14 -9.67
CA GLY A 106 22.06 12.58 -11.07
C GLY A 106 21.69 11.48 -12.06
N THR A 107 21.27 10.30 -11.61
CA THR A 107 20.78 9.21 -12.48
C THR A 107 19.31 9.38 -12.85
N LEU A 108 18.85 8.60 -13.85
CA LEU A 108 17.44 8.54 -14.23
C LEU A 108 16.54 8.10 -13.06
N LEU A 109 17.04 7.22 -12.18
CA LEU A 109 16.30 6.80 -10.99
C LEU A 109 16.07 7.99 -10.03
N ALA A 110 17.06 8.88 -9.90
CA ALA A 110 16.92 10.09 -9.11
C ALA A 110 15.90 11.06 -9.73
N ASP A 111 15.88 11.19 -11.06
CA ASP A 111 14.88 12.01 -11.76
C ASP A 111 13.46 11.46 -11.56
N GLU A 112 13.29 10.14 -11.56
CA GLU A 112 12.02 9.48 -11.26
C GLU A 112 11.58 9.70 -9.80
N ALA A 113 12.51 9.58 -8.84
CA ALA A 113 12.26 9.87 -7.43
C ALA A 113 11.86 11.34 -7.21
N GLU A 114 12.58 12.28 -7.83
CA GLU A 114 12.24 13.70 -7.81
C GLU A 114 10.84 13.95 -8.39
N SER A 115 10.52 13.32 -9.54
CA SER A 115 9.21 13.48 -10.16
C SER A 115 8.09 12.98 -9.27
N LEU A 116 8.27 11.82 -8.62
CA LEU A 116 7.29 11.27 -7.69
C LEU A 116 7.05 12.21 -6.50
N VAL A 117 8.09 12.67 -5.81
CA VAL A 117 7.91 13.55 -4.63
C VAL A 117 7.31 14.90 -5.03
N ARG A 118 7.66 15.42 -6.21
CA ARG A 118 7.09 16.66 -6.74
C ARG A 118 5.60 16.50 -7.04
N GLU A 119 5.20 15.36 -7.62
CA GLU A 119 3.80 15.05 -7.84
C GLU A 119 3.05 14.90 -6.51
N LEU A 120 3.62 14.21 -5.51
CA LEU A 120 3.00 14.08 -4.18
C LEU A 120 2.86 15.43 -3.47
N ALA A 121 3.89 16.27 -3.48
CA ALA A 121 3.84 17.61 -2.91
C ALA A 121 2.78 18.49 -3.58
N SER A 122 2.52 18.29 -4.88
CA SER A 122 1.44 19.02 -5.58
C SER A 122 0.02 18.64 -5.13
N LEU A 123 -0.15 17.55 -4.38
CA LEU A 123 -1.46 17.06 -3.92
C LEU A 123 -1.86 17.59 -2.55
N SER A 124 -0.93 18.16 -1.76
CA SER A 124 -1.22 18.62 -0.40
C SER A 124 -0.27 19.74 0.02
N ASP A 125 -0.82 20.82 0.57
CA ASP A 125 -0.04 21.92 1.15
C ASP A 125 0.78 21.49 2.38
N ALA A 126 0.45 20.33 2.98
CA ALA A 126 1.21 19.74 4.07
C ALA A 126 2.48 19.00 3.61
N LEU A 127 2.69 18.85 2.30
CA LEU A 127 3.86 18.20 1.73
C LEU A 127 4.72 19.21 0.97
N SER A 128 5.99 19.27 1.35
CA SER A 128 7.03 19.98 0.62
C SER A 128 8.10 18.99 0.18
N TYR A 129 8.96 19.38 -0.76
CA TYR A 129 10.08 18.54 -1.19
C TYR A 129 11.35 19.38 -1.39
N GLU A 130 12.49 18.74 -1.24
CA GLU A 130 13.80 19.28 -1.59
C GLU A 130 14.67 18.23 -2.25
N VAL A 131 15.64 18.67 -3.05
CA VAL A 131 16.60 17.80 -3.73
C VAL A 131 18.00 18.17 -3.27
N VAL A 132 18.72 17.19 -2.74
CA VAL A 132 20.10 17.32 -2.27
C VAL A 132 21.00 16.51 -3.20
N ARG A 133 22.02 17.16 -3.75
CA ARG A 133 22.96 16.56 -4.73
C ARG A 133 24.34 16.27 -4.15
N GLU A 134 24.54 16.55 -2.87
CA GLU A 134 25.81 16.37 -2.17
C GLU A 134 25.60 15.50 -0.92
N GLY A 135 26.49 14.53 -0.69
CA GLY A 135 26.62 13.84 0.61
C GLY A 135 26.19 12.38 0.65
N ASN A 136 25.19 11.95 -0.14
CA ASN A 136 24.76 10.55 -0.17
C ASN A 136 24.94 9.99 -1.61
N PRO A 137 25.68 8.88 -1.78
CA PRO A 137 25.91 8.27 -3.09
C PRO A 137 24.68 7.57 -3.67
N ASP A 138 23.65 7.32 -2.85
CA ASP A 138 22.48 6.55 -3.23
C ASP A 138 21.24 7.45 -3.45
N VAL A 139 20.35 6.99 -4.34
CA VAL A 139 19.04 7.62 -4.56
C VAL A 139 18.12 7.24 -3.41
N THR A 140 17.83 8.20 -2.54
CA THR A 140 17.03 7.97 -1.33
C THR A 140 15.97 9.05 -1.19
N ILE A 141 14.74 8.65 -0.87
CA ILE A 141 13.67 9.53 -0.43
C ILE A 141 13.56 9.42 1.09
N SER A 142 13.91 10.49 1.80
CA SER A 142 13.81 10.58 3.25
C SER A 142 12.58 11.39 3.65
N ILE A 143 11.80 10.89 4.60
CA ILE A 143 10.70 11.63 5.21
C ILE A 143 11.27 12.45 6.37
N CYS A 144 11.16 13.76 6.27
CA CYS A 144 11.68 14.71 7.25
C CYS A 144 10.55 15.56 7.83
N SER A 145 10.78 16.08 9.03
CA SER A 145 10.05 17.23 9.56
C SER A 145 10.24 18.47 8.67
N VAL A 146 9.36 19.46 8.79
CA VAL A 146 9.49 20.74 8.07
C VAL A 146 10.76 21.51 8.45
N GLU A 147 11.33 21.30 9.65
CA GLU A 147 12.63 21.86 10.03
C GLU A 147 13.82 21.11 9.41
N GLY A 148 13.57 20.04 8.67
CA GLY A 148 14.59 19.24 7.99
C GLY A 148 15.23 18.14 8.84
N LYS A 149 14.74 17.91 10.07
CA LYS A 149 15.11 16.72 10.88
C LYS A 149 14.58 15.46 10.19
N ASP A 150 15.48 14.52 9.92
CA ASP A 150 15.15 13.19 9.42
C ASP A 150 14.34 12.41 10.48
N LEU A 151 13.21 11.82 10.07
CA LEU A 151 12.31 11.06 10.95
C LEU A 151 12.64 9.56 10.97
N GLY A 152 13.74 9.14 10.34
CA GLY A 152 14.16 7.74 10.32
C GLY A 152 13.32 6.86 9.40
N LEU A 153 12.62 7.43 8.43
CA LEU A 153 11.83 6.71 7.44
C LEU A 153 12.37 7.00 6.05
N ARG A 154 13.03 6.02 5.43
CA ARG A 154 13.78 6.23 4.17
C ARG A 154 13.50 5.12 3.17
N PHE A 155 13.30 5.51 1.91
CA PHE A 155 13.17 4.60 0.80
C PHE A 155 14.32 4.80 -0.19
N HIS A 156 15.10 3.75 -0.42
CA HIS A 156 16.23 3.70 -1.34
C HIS A 156 15.77 3.18 -2.70
N GLY A 157 15.61 4.11 -3.65
CA GLY A 157 14.97 3.91 -4.95
C GLY A 157 13.68 4.71 -5.09
N VAL A 158 12.78 4.24 -5.96
CA VAL A 158 11.47 4.88 -6.20
C VAL A 158 10.37 4.00 -5.63
N PRO A 159 9.60 4.46 -4.61
CA PRO A 159 8.51 3.69 -4.02
C PRO A 159 7.37 3.53 -5.03
N GLY A 160 7.37 2.40 -5.72
CA GLY A 160 6.35 2.01 -6.69
C GLY A 160 5.74 0.65 -6.39
N GLY A 161 4.97 0.12 -7.34
CA GLY A 161 4.35 -1.19 -7.23
C GLY A 161 3.54 -1.34 -5.94
N HIS A 162 3.79 -2.41 -5.18
CA HIS A 162 3.10 -2.64 -3.92
C HIS A 162 3.61 -1.75 -2.76
N GLU A 163 4.85 -1.27 -2.84
CA GLU A 163 5.45 -0.42 -1.79
C GLU A 163 4.99 1.03 -1.85
N PHE A 164 4.34 1.45 -2.94
CA PHE A 164 3.71 2.76 -3.00
C PHE A 164 2.71 2.94 -1.84
N ASN A 165 1.91 1.92 -1.53
CA ASN A 165 0.96 1.99 -0.42
C ASN A 165 1.67 2.06 0.94
N SER A 166 2.76 1.32 1.13
CA SER A 166 3.57 1.37 2.36
C SER A 166 4.15 2.77 2.56
N PHE A 167 4.73 3.35 1.51
CA PHE A 167 5.30 4.68 1.54
C PHE A 167 4.26 5.76 1.91
N ILE A 168 3.07 5.70 1.33
CA ILE A 168 1.98 6.62 1.68
C ILE A 168 1.53 6.44 3.14
N LEU A 169 1.56 5.20 3.64
CA LEU A 169 1.24 4.91 5.03
C LEU A 169 2.32 5.44 5.99
N ALA A 170 3.59 5.38 5.60
CA ALA A 170 4.70 6.01 6.34
C ALA A 170 4.48 7.52 6.48
N LEU A 171 4.09 8.20 5.38
CA LEU A 171 3.74 9.62 5.41
C LEU A 171 2.57 9.91 6.36
N TYR A 172 1.51 9.09 6.29
CA TYR A 172 0.37 9.22 7.19
C TYR A 172 0.73 8.98 8.66
N ASN A 173 1.63 8.04 8.94
CA ASN A 173 2.11 7.78 10.30
C ASN A 173 2.98 8.92 10.83
N ALA A 174 3.80 9.54 9.98
CA ALA A 174 4.65 10.67 10.37
C ALA A 174 3.88 12.00 10.50
N ALA A 175 2.93 12.27 9.60
CA ALA A 175 2.19 13.54 9.54
C ALA A 175 0.85 13.53 10.28
N GLY A 176 0.18 12.39 10.33
CA GLY A 176 -1.18 12.25 10.84
C GLY A 176 -1.23 11.67 12.25
N PRO A 177 -2.42 11.23 12.71
CA PRO A 177 -2.58 10.59 14.01
C PRO A 177 -2.05 9.15 14.05
N GLY A 178 -1.47 8.65 12.95
CA GLY A 178 -1.00 7.27 12.84
C GLY A 178 -2.12 6.23 12.78
N GLN A 179 -1.71 4.98 12.62
CA GLN A 179 -2.59 3.82 12.76
C GLN A 179 -2.73 3.44 14.23
N ASP A 180 -3.95 3.13 14.67
CA ASP A 180 -4.18 2.56 16.00
C ASP A 180 -3.59 1.14 16.07
N VAL A 181 -2.63 0.96 16.98
CA VAL A 181 -1.96 -0.32 17.26
C VAL A 181 -2.39 -0.91 18.61
N GLY A 182 -3.30 -0.24 19.33
CA GLY A 182 -3.71 -0.59 20.68
C GLY A 182 -2.69 -0.21 21.76
N GLU A 183 -3.19 0.08 22.96
CA GLU A 183 -2.39 0.60 24.09
C GLU A 183 -1.18 -0.28 24.44
N THR A 184 -1.35 -1.62 24.42
CA THR A 184 -0.28 -2.56 24.76
C THR A 184 0.90 -2.47 23.80
N LEU A 185 0.66 -2.34 22.50
CA LEU A 185 1.74 -2.26 21.51
C LEU A 185 2.32 -0.85 21.48
N GLN A 186 1.49 0.17 21.66
CA GLN A 186 1.94 1.56 21.78
C GLN A 186 2.96 1.72 22.92
N GLN A 187 2.66 1.21 24.11
CA GLN A 187 3.58 1.24 25.25
C GLN A 187 4.91 0.52 24.98
N ARG A 188 4.87 -0.57 24.18
CA ARG A 188 6.10 -1.29 23.80
C ARG A 188 6.93 -0.50 22.81
N ILE A 189 6.30 0.22 21.87
CA ILE A 189 7.01 1.11 20.94
C ILE A 189 7.66 2.25 21.72
N GLU A 190 6.91 2.93 22.59
CA GLU A 190 7.42 4.03 23.42
C GLU A 190 8.52 3.59 24.40
N GLY A 191 8.49 2.33 24.84
CA GLY A 191 9.48 1.76 25.75
C GLY A 191 10.86 1.50 25.13
N ILE A 192 11.00 1.62 23.80
CA ILE A 192 12.30 1.44 23.13
C ILE A 192 13.18 2.66 23.44
N SER A 193 14.29 2.42 24.16
CA SER A 193 15.17 3.48 24.67
C SER A 193 16.62 3.39 24.15
N HIS A 194 16.83 2.67 23.05
CA HIS A 194 18.15 2.46 22.45
C HIS A 194 18.04 2.47 20.93
N ASP A 195 19.09 2.94 20.27
CA ASP A 195 19.06 3.15 18.83
C ASP A 195 19.04 1.83 18.07
N ILE A 196 18.05 1.68 17.20
CA ILE A 196 17.82 0.51 16.35
C ILE A 196 17.72 0.98 14.90
N HIS A 197 18.43 0.28 14.04
CA HIS A 197 18.41 0.51 12.61
C HIS A 197 17.99 -0.76 11.89
N ILE A 198 16.96 -0.64 11.05
CA ILE A 198 16.33 -1.75 10.35
C ILE A 198 16.45 -1.50 8.85
N ASP A 199 17.21 -2.35 8.17
CA ASP A 199 17.23 -2.39 6.72
C ASP A 199 16.18 -3.40 6.23
N ILE A 200 15.38 -3.05 5.23
CA ILE A 200 14.39 -3.96 4.64
C ILE A 200 14.61 -4.04 3.14
N ALA A 201 15.01 -5.21 2.67
CA ALA A 201 15.14 -5.50 1.26
C ALA A 201 13.80 -5.99 0.67
N VAL A 202 13.35 -5.31 -0.39
CA VAL A 202 12.07 -5.55 -1.07
C VAL A 202 12.25 -5.70 -2.58
N SER A 203 11.16 -6.07 -3.25
CA SER A 203 10.99 -5.94 -4.70
C SER A 203 9.63 -5.31 -4.94
N LEU A 204 9.51 -4.36 -5.87
CA LEU A 204 8.26 -3.66 -6.15
C LEU A 204 7.10 -4.60 -6.60
N SER A 205 7.44 -5.82 -7.02
CA SER A 205 6.49 -6.88 -7.42
C SER A 205 6.01 -7.77 -6.28
N CYS A 206 6.62 -7.65 -5.10
CA CYS A 206 6.36 -8.49 -3.93
C CYS A 206 5.05 -8.12 -3.23
N THR A 207 4.11 -9.05 -3.13
CA THR A 207 2.80 -8.82 -2.47
C THR A 207 2.83 -8.94 -0.95
N MET A 208 3.91 -9.48 -0.39
CA MET A 208 4.07 -9.71 1.07
C MET A 208 5.00 -8.70 1.74
N CYS A 209 5.73 -7.92 0.96
CA CYS A 209 6.69 -6.93 1.44
C CYS A 209 6.01 -5.74 2.14
N PRO A 210 4.84 -5.24 1.67
CA PRO A 210 4.19 -4.11 2.31
C PRO A 210 3.84 -4.33 3.79
N ASP A 211 3.45 -5.56 4.16
CA ASP A 211 3.10 -5.88 5.55
C ASP A 211 4.29 -5.65 6.50
N LEU A 212 5.48 -6.06 6.08
CA LEU A 212 6.70 -5.91 6.88
C LEU A 212 7.16 -4.45 6.93
N VAL A 213 7.15 -3.79 5.78
CA VAL A 213 7.56 -2.38 5.65
C VAL A 213 6.65 -1.50 6.49
N ALA A 214 5.34 -1.60 6.31
CA ALA A 214 4.36 -0.84 7.08
C ALA A 214 4.47 -1.08 8.59
N ALA A 215 4.73 -2.33 9.02
CA ALA A 215 4.90 -2.64 10.44
C ALA A 215 6.17 -2.01 11.02
N ALA A 216 7.29 -2.03 10.30
CA ALA A 216 8.54 -1.44 10.74
C ALA A 216 8.47 0.09 10.75
N GLU A 217 7.97 0.69 9.67
CA GLU A 217 7.80 2.14 9.54
C GLU A 217 6.80 2.68 10.58
N ARG A 218 5.78 1.90 10.97
CA ARG A 218 4.87 2.28 12.05
C ARG A 218 5.59 2.42 13.40
N ILE A 219 6.56 1.56 13.68
CA ILE A 219 7.38 1.63 14.92
C ILE A 219 8.30 2.86 14.86
N ALA A 220 8.99 3.06 13.73
CA ALA A 220 9.90 4.19 13.54
C ALA A 220 9.18 5.56 13.60
N ALA A 221 7.97 5.66 13.04
CA ALA A 221 7.20 6.91 13.07
C ALA A 221 6.86 7.39 14.50
N ASP A 222 6.76 6.47 15.46
CA ASP A 222 6.37 6.77 16.85
C ASP A 222 7.57 6.74 17.83
N ASN A 223 8.78 6.40 17.39
CA ASN A 223 9.95 6.36 18.25
C ASN A 223 11.23 6.84 17.54
N ASP A 224 11.78 7.95 18.02
CA ASP A 224 13.00 8.61 17.52
C ASP A 224 14.27 7.71 17.58
N HIS A 225 14.27 6.63 18.36
CA HIS A 225 15.38 5.68 18.42
C HIS A 225 15.33 4.61 17.32
N VAL A 226 14.22 4.50 16.58
CA VAL A 226 14.07 3.47 15.55
C VAL A 226 14.12 4.11 14.17
N SER A 227 15.00 3.62 13.31
CA SER A 227 15.08 4.02 11.90
C SER A 227 14.89 2.83 10.98
N VAL A 228 14.24 3.06 9.83
CA VAL A 228 13.92 2.08 8.82
C VAL A 228 14.37 2.59 7.46
N ASP A 229 15.19 1.78 6.80
CA ASP A 229 15.69 2.01 5.45
C ASP A 229 15.20 0.88 4.54
N VAL A 230 14.30 1.21 3.61
CA VAL A 230 13.69 0.25 2.67
C VAL A 230 14.45 0.28 1.35
N TYR A 231 14.92 -0.86 0.86
CA TYR A 231 15.75 -0.98 -0.34
C TYR A 231 15.04 -1.77 -1.43
N ASP A 232 14.86 -1.17 -2.61
CA ASP A 232 14.51 -1.93 -3.81
C ASP A 232 15.73 -2.71 -4.31
N LEU A 233 15.75 -4.02 -4.10
CA LEU A 233 16.88 -4.89 -4.43
C LEU A 233 17.32 -4.82 -5.90
N ALA A 234 16.45 -4.37 -6.81
CA ALA A 234 16.82 -4.17 -8.21
C ALA A 234 18.03 -3.23 -8.37
N HIS A 235 18.21 -2.29 -7.43
CA HIS A 235 19.29 -1.30 -7.44
C HIS A 235 20.46 -1.64 -6.50
N TYR A 236 20.31 -2.64 -5.62
CA TYR A 236 21.29 -2.98 -4.58
C TYR A 236 21.77 -4.44 -4.66
N PRO A 237 22.39 -4.87 -5.79
CA PRO A 237 22.83 -6.26 -5.96
C PRO A 237 23.95 -6.67 -4.99
N ASP A 238 24.74 -5.72 -4.49
CA ASP A 238 25.82 -6.00 -3.54
C ASP A 238 25.27 -6.26 -2.13
N MET A 239 24.17 -5.61 -1.75
CA MET A 239 23.42 -5.93 -0.53
C MET A 239 22.88 -7.36 -0.58
N GLN A 240 22.30 -7.74 -1.73
CA GLN A 240 21.80 -9.11 -1.94
C GLN A 240 22.89 -10.16 -1.72
N LYS A 241 24.09 -9.94 -2.27
CA LYS A 241 25.24 -10.84 -2.09
C LYS A 241 25.75 -10.84 -0.65
N LYS A 242 25.95 -9.66 -0.05
CA LYS A 242 26.53 -9.49 1.30
C LYS A 242 25.72 -10.23 2.36
N TYR A 243 24.40 -10.14 2.30
CA TYR A 243 23.49 -10.76 3.27
C TYR A 243 22.91 -12.09 2.77
N ASN A 244 23.36 -12.59 1.62
CA ASN A 244 22.85 -13.82 0.99
C ASN A 244 21.31 -13.86 0.94
N ILE A 245 20.72 -12.78 0.42
CA ILE A 245 19.26 -12.58 0.39
C ILE A 245 18.67 -13.50 -0.69
N MET A 246 17.99 -14.55 -0.24
CA MET A 246 17.39 -15.57 -1.11
C MET A 246 15.92 -15.29 -1.46
N SER A 247 15.24 -14.47 -0.65
CA SER A 247 13.84 -14.09 -0.85
C SER A 247 13.55 -12.74 -0.22
N VAL A 248 12.46 -12.11 -0.66
CA VAL A 248 11.90 -10.88 -0.09
C VAL A 248 10.50 -11.14 0.47
N PRO A 249 10.05 -10.39 1.49
CA PRO A 249 10.82 -9.36 2.19
C PRO A 249 11.91 -9.96 3.08
N CYS A 250 13.01 -9.23 3.24
CA CYS A 250 14.12 -9.59 4.11
C CYS A 250 14.45 -8.40 5.01
N LEU A 251 14.21 -8.55 6.32
CA LEU A 251 14.63 -7.60 7.33
C LEU A 251 16.06 -7.91 7.76
N ILE A 252 16.89 -6.89 7.87
CA ILE A 252 18.27 -6.96 8.33
C ILE A 252 18.43 -6.02 9.53
N MET A 253 18.91 -6.56 10.64
CA MET A 253 19.10 -5.82 11.89
C MET A 253 20.28 -6.46 12.64
N ASP A 254 21.22 -5.64 13.12
CA ASP A 254 22.45 -6.10 13.79
C ASP A 254 23.24 -7.18 13.03
N GLY A 255 23.27 -7.07 11.69
CA GLY A 255 23.93 -8.02 10.80
C GLY A 255 23.21 -9.38 10.65
N LYS A 256 22.01 -9.55 11.22
CA LYS A 256 21.18 -10.75 11.08
C LYS A 256 20.04 -10.52 10.11
N THR A 257 19.68 -11.56 9.36
CA THR A 257 18.59 -11.54 8.37
C THR A 257 17.37 -12.30 8.87
N TYR A 258 16.19 -11.75 8.65
CA TYR A 258 14.89 -12.33 8.98
C TYR A 258 14.00 -12.29 7.73
N PHE A 259 13.60 -13.47 7.24
CA PHE A 259 12.84 -13.60 6.00
C PHE A 259 11.34 -13.69 6.23
N GLY A 260 10.58 -13.23 5.23
CA GLY A 260 9.13 -13.31 5.19
C GLY A 260 8.45 -12.16 5.93
N LYS A 261 7.14 -12.07 5.77
CA LYS A 261 6.33 -11.05 6.43
C LYS A 261 6.45 -11.16 7.96
N LYS A 262 6.41 -10.03 8.65
CA LYS A 262 6.31 -9.94 10.10
C LYS A 262 5.23 -8.95 10.48
N SER A 263 4.42 -9.30 11.47
CA SER A 263 3.52 -8.34 12.10
C SER A 263 4.30 -7.38 13.01
N LEU A 264 3.66 -6.27 13.39
CA LEU A 264 4.20 -5.33 14.36
C LEU A 264 4.55 -6.00 15.70
N GLU A 265 3.73 -6.96 16.15
CA GLU A 265 3.99 -7.73 17.37
C GLU A 265 5.26 -8.59 17.27
N GLU A 266 5.44 -9.27 16.13
CA GLU A 266 6.61 -10.10 15.86
C GLU A 266 7.88 -9.24 15.75
N LEU A 267 7.79 -8.07 15.12
CA LEU A 267 8.90 -7.11 15.05
C LEU A 267 9.32 -6.64 16.44
N LEU A 268 8.38 -6.24 17.29
CA LEU A 268 8.68 -5.82 18.66
C LEU A 268 9.24 -6.97 19.54
N GLN A 269 9.09 -8.24 19.14
CA GLN A 269 9.77 -9.35 19.80
C GLN A 269 11.22 -9.52 19.31
N ILE A 270 11.48 -9.16 18.05
CA ILE A 270 12.81 -9.18 17.45
C ILE A 270 13.65 -8.03 17.99
N ILE A 271 13.05 -6.84 18.13
CA ILE A 271 13.70 -5.57 18.46
C ILE A 271 14.22 -5.47 19.91
N ARG A 272 13.78 -6.35 20.82
CA ARG A 272 14.22 -6.50 22.23
C ARG A 272 14.41 -5.23 23.06
#